data_AF-A0A1B6IG04-F1
#
_entry.id   AF-A0A1B6IG04-F1
#
_cell.length_a   1.000
_cell.length_b   1.000
_cell.length_c   1.000
_cell.angle_alpha   90.00
_cell.angle_beta   90.00
_cell.angle_gamma   90.00
#
_symmetry.space_group_name_H-M   'P 1'
#
loop_
_entity.id
_entity.type
_entity.pdbx_description
1 polymer ?
#
loop_
_entity_poly.entity_id
_entity_poly.type
_entity_poly.pdbx_seq_one_letter_code
_entity_poly.pdbx_strand_id
1 'polypeptide(L)'
;QANTKSYFYVFDYQTKDGDYPQRLGTVHGDELTYFLGAPLVEGFSHFLKNYTKSEVALCESVITYLANFVRTGNPNDLQKQEMTLPISKERNRFRSIVWDEYDPVHQKYLEIGLKPRMKNHF
;
A
#
# COMPACT_ATOMS: atom_id res chain seq x y z
N GLN A 1 24.36 5.19 19.32
CA GLN A 1 23.18 5.77 18.66
C GLN A 1 22.39 4.62 18.06
N ALA A 2 21.11 4.47 18.43
CA ALA A 2 20.24 3.52 17.74
C ALA A 2 19.92 4.12 16.36
N ASN A 3 20.30 3.43 15.29
CA ASN A 3 19.88 3.81 13.94
C ASN A 3 18.43 3.33 13.79
N THR A 4 17.46 4.24 13.91
CA THR A 4 16.05 3.92 13.74
C THR A 4 15.74 3.85 12.25
N LYS A 5 15.59 2.63 11.72
CA LYS A 5 15.18 2.42 10.34
C LYS A 5 13.85 3.13 10.08
N SER A 6 13.86 4.02 9.11
CA SER A 6 12.70 4.82 8.73
C SER A 6 12.24 4.41 7.34
N TYR A 7 10.92 4.42 7.08
CA TYR A 7 10.36 4.11 5.77
C TYR A 7 9.33 5.19 5.44
N PHE A 8 9.33 5.65 4.19
CA PHE A 8 8.47 6.73 3.73
C PHE A 8 7.63 6.27 2.54
N TYR A 9 6.37 6.70 2.49
CA TYR A 9 5.47 6.47 1.36
C TYR A 9 4.76 7.74 0.92
N VAL A 10 4.34 7.74 -0.33
CA VAL A 10 3.38 8.70 -0.89
C VAL A 10 2.22 7.88 -1.44
N PHE A 11 1.01 8.14 -0.98
CA PHE A 11 -0.18 7.49 -1.53
C PHE A 11 -0.71 8.33 -2.70
N ASP A 12 -0.64 7.77 -3.91
CA ASP A 12 -1.05 8.39 -5.17
C ASP A 12 -2.03 7.47 -5.89
N TYR A 13 -3.21 7.34 -5.30
CA TYR A 13 -4.34 6.66 -5.91
C TYR A 13 -5.66 7.22 -5.42
N GLN A 14 -6.62 7.35 -6.33
CA GLN A 14 -7.99 7.73 -6.04
C GLN A 14 -8.91 6.55 -6.37
N THR A 15 -9.71 6.12 -5.39
CA THR A 15 -10.66 5.01 -5.56
C THR A 15 -11.58 5.29 -6.73
N LYS A 16 -11.76 4.31 -7.62
CA LYS A 16 -12.46 4.52 -8.90
C LYS A 16 -13.90 5.00 -8.71
N ASP A 17 -14.63 4.30 -7.84
CA ASP A 17 -16.02 4.60 -7.49
C ASP A 17 -16.08 5.44 -6.19
N GLY A 18 -15.10 6.34 -6.03
CA GLY A 18 -14.95 7.32 -4.95
C GLY A 18 -16.03 8.40 -4.91
N ASP A 19 -16.21 9.03 -3.74
CA ASP A 19 -17.12 10.19 -3.57
C ASP A 19 -16.62 11.47 -4.26
N TYR A 20 -15.32 11.52 -4.59
CA TYR A 20 -14.67 12.69 -5.17
C TYR A 20 -14.49 12.56 -6.69
N PRO A 21 -14.62 13.66 -7.45
CA PRO A 21 -14.30 13.67 -8.88
C PRO A 21 -12.85 13.25 -9.15
N GLN A 22 -12.65 12.37 -10.13
CA GLN A 22 -11.35 11.80 -10.54
C GLN A 22 -10.29 12.81 -11.04
N ARG A 23 -10.62 14.11 -11.06
CA ARG A 23 -9.74 15.18 -11.56
C ARG A 23 -8.93 15.87 -10.46
N LEU A 24 -9.28 15.63 -9.20
CA LEU A 24 -8.70 16.33 -8.05
C LEU A 24 -7.43 15.66 -7.53
N GLY A 25 -7.12 14.45 -8.01
CA GLY A 25 -6.07 13.61 -7.42
C GLY A 25 -6.53 12.99 -6.11
N THR A 26 -5.59 12.34 -5.43
CA THR A 26 -5.82 11.73 -4.11
C THR A 26 -6.13 12.79 -3.07
N VAL A 27 -7.19 12.58 -2.30
CA VAL A 27 -7.54 13.43 -1.15
C VAL A 27 -7.08 12.81 0.16
N HIS A 28 -6.97 13.64 1.19
CA HIS A 28 -6.59 13.16 2.51
C HIS A 28 -7.58 12.11 3.04
N GLY A 29 -7.07 10.95 3.46
CA GLY A 29 -7.86 9.86 4.03
C GLY A 29 -8.23 8.76 3.01
N ASP A 30 -7.99 8.97 1.72
CA ASP A 30 -8.20 7.92 0.69
C ASP A 30 -7.38 6.66 1.00
N GLU A 31 -6.19 6.84 1.58
CA GLU A 31 -5.29 5.75 1.95
C GLU A 31 -5.88 4.84 3.04
N LEU A 32 -6.68 5.39 3.96
CA LEU A 32 -7.16 4.68 5.15
C LEU A 32 -7.98 3.45 4.77
N THR A 33 -8.79 3.55 3.72
CA THR A 33 -9.59 2.46 3.16
C THR A 33 -8.72 1.22 2.86
N TYR A 34 -7.50 1.42 2.36
CA TYR A 34 -6.58 0.36 1.98
C TYR A 34 -5.77 -0.15 3.17
N PHE A 35 -5.32 0.74 4.07
CA PHE A 35 -4.61 0.35 5.28
C PHE A 35 -5.49 -0.43 6.27
N LEU A 36 -6.81 -0.17 6.27
CA LEU A 36 -7.80 -0.82 7.14
C LEU A 36 -8.47 -2.05 6.53
N GLY A 37 -8.19 -2.38 5.26
CA GLY A 37 -8.67 -3.64 4.66
C GLY A 37 -10.07 -3.59 4.08
N ALA A 38 -10.65 -2.41 3.83
CA ALA A 38 -12.02 -2.33 3.32
C ALA A 38 -12.21 -3.06 1.98
N PRO A 39 -11.28 -2.97 1.00
CA PRO A 39 -11.38 -3.74 -0.24
C PRO A 39 -11.42 -5.26 -0.07
N LEU A 40 -10.79 -5.80 0.99
CA LEU A 40 -10.75 -7.26 1.22
C LEU A 40 -12.08 -7.83 1.70
N VAL A 41 -12.97 -6.98 2.20
CA VAL A 41 -14.29 -7.35 2.74
C VAL A 41 -15.44 -6.67 1.99
N GLU A 42 -15.16 -6.19 0.76
CA GLU A 42 -16.13 -5.50 -0.11
C GLU A 42 -16.72 -4.20 0.49
N GLY A 43 -15.95 -3.54 1.36
CA GLY A 43 -16.33 -2.33 2.08
C GLY A 43 -16.98 -2.61 3.43
N PHE A 44 -16.92 -1.63 4.33
CA PHE A 44 -17.61 -1.70 5.63
C PHE A 44 -17.89 -0.31 6.18
N SER A 45 -18.94 -0.18 7.01
CA SER A 45 -19.32 1.09 7.66
C SER A 45 -19.43 2.24 6.65
N HIS A 46 -18.59 3.28 6.80
CA HIS A 46 -18.53 4.45 5.93
C HIS A 46 -17.63 4.28 4.70
N PHE A 47 -16.91 3.17 4.58
CA PHE A 47 -16.12 2.89 3.39
C PHE A 47 -17.00 2.45 2.23
N LEU A 48 -16.62 2.91 1.04
CA LEU A 48 -17.32 2.64 -0.20
C LEU A 48 -17.36 1.14 -0.51
N LYS A 49 -18.27 0.79 -1.42
CA LYS A 49 -18.43 -0.55 -1.97
C LYS A 49 -17.97 -0.54 -3.43
N ASN A 50 -17.81 -1.72 -4.04
CA ASN A 50 -17.43 -1.91 -5.46
C ASN A 50 -15.95 -1.67 -5.80
N TYR A 51 -15.02 -2.15 -4.97
CA TYR A 51 -13.60 -2.12 -5.33
C TYR A 51 -13.30 -3.03 -6.53
N THR A 52 -12.46 -2.53 -7.43
CA THR A 52 -11.89 -3.27 -8.53
C THR A 52 -10.89 -4.32 -8.03
N LYS A 53 -10.63 -5.36 -8.83
CA LYS A 53 -9.59 -6.36 -8.52
C LYS A 53 -8.21 -5.74 -8.28
N SER A 54 -7.89 -4.65 -8.99
CA SER A 54 -6.64 -3.93 -8.80
C SER A 54 -6.57 -3.20 -7.45
N GLU A 55 -7.69 -2.69 -6.95
CA GLU A 55 -7.80 -2.06 -5.62
C GLU A 55 -7.72 -3.09 -4.50
N VAL A 56 -8.30 -4.27 -4.70
CA VAL A 56 -8.14 -5.41 -3.79
C VAL A 56 -6.66 -5.81 -3.69
N ALA A 57 -5.97 -5.98 -4.84
CA ALA A 57 -4.54 -6.31 -4.86
C ALA A 57 -3.66 -5.21 -4.25
N LEU A 58 -4.00 -3.93 -4.46
CA LEU A 58 -3.36 -2.79 -3.80
C LEU A 58 -3.50 -2.90 -2.27
N CYS A 59 -4.72 -3.14 -1.79
CA CYS A 59 -5.01 -3.28 -0.37
C CYS A 59 -4.23 -4.44 0.27
N GLU A 60 -4.22 -5.62 -0.35
CA GLU A 60 -3.44 -6.78 0.11
C GLU A 60 -1.96 -6.42 0.30
N SER A 61 -1.40 -5.68 -0.66
CA SER A 61 0.02 -5.29 -0.65
C SER A 61 0.33 -4.33 0.49
N VAL A 62 -0.49 -3.30 0.66
CA VAL A 62 -0.32 -2.31 1.74
C VAL A 62 -0.42 -2.98 3.11
N ILE A 63 -1.42 -3.83 3.31
CA ILE A 63 -1.58 -4.58 4.56
C ILE A 63 -0.42 -5.52 4.81
N THR A 64 0.10 -6.16 3.76
CA THR A 64 1.28 -7.04 3.90
C THR A 64 2.50 -6.25 4.38
N TYR A 65 2.81 -5.10 3.75
CA TYR A 65 3.92 -4.26 4.21
C TYR A 65 3.71 -3.75 5.64
N LEU A 66 2.50 -3.31 5.98
CA LEU A 66 2.16 -2.86 7.33
C LEU A 66 2.34 -3.98 8.36
N ALA A 67 1.81 -5.18 8.07
CA ALA A 67 1.91 -6.33 8.97
C ALA A 67 3.35 -6.78 9.18
N ASN A 68 4.17 -6.75 8.12
CA ASN A 68 5.60 -7.05 8.21
C ASN A 68 6.32 -6.01 9.06
N PHE A 69 6.06 -4.72 8.81
CA PHE A 69 6.66 -3.63 9.59
C PHE A 69 6.28 -3.69 11.07
N VAL A 70 5.01 -3.90 11.41
CA VAL A 70 4.56 -4.05 12.80
C VAL A 70 5.25 -5.23 13.49
N ARG A 71 5.50 -6.33 12.76
CA ARG A 71 6.10 -7.54 13.32
C ARG A 71 7.61 -7.43 13.53
N THR A 72 8.35 -6.90 12.56
CA THR A 72 9.82 -6.97 12.56
C THR A 72 10.54 -5.64 12.34
N GLY A 73 9.79 -4.55 12.12
CA GLY A 73 10.35 -3.25 11.75
C GLY A 73 10.89 -3.19 10.32
N ASN A 74 10.68 -4.23 9.50
CA ASN A 74 11.05 -4.25 8.08
C ASN A 74 9.82 -4.62 7.24
N PRO A 75 9.32 -3.72 6.37
CA PRO A 75 8.13 -3.99 5.56
C PRO A 75 8.37 -5.12 4.54
N ASN A 76 9.62 -5.38 4.16
CA ASN A 76 9.98 -6.39 3.15
C ASN A 76 10.17 -7.80 3.71
N ASP A 77 9.95 -8.00 5.01
CA ASP A 77 10.19 -9.28 5.66
C ASP A 77 9.12 -10.30 5.26
N LEU A 78 9.37 -10.98 4.15
CA LEU A 78 8.55 -12.08 3.66
C LEU A 78 8.79 -13.28 4.57
N GLN A 79 7.95 -13.47 5.58
CA GLN A 79 7.80 -14.81 6.14
C GLN A 79 7.43 -15.76 4.99
N LYS A 80 7.74 -17.06 5.15
CA LYS A 80 7.15 -18.17 4.36
C LYS A 80 5.64 -18.26 4.63
N GLN A 81 4.94 -17.14 4.51
CA GLN A 81 3.51 -17.03 4.59
C GLN A 81 3.03 -17.58 3.25
N GLU A 82 2.73 -18.87 3.25
CA GLU A 82 1.73 -19.46 2.36
C GLU A 82 0.62 -18.42 2.23
N MET A 83 0.58 -17.71 1.10
CA MET A 83 -0.38 -16.64 0.85
C MET A 83 -1.74 -17.30 0.68
N THR A 84 -2.40 -17.60 1.80
CA THR A 84 -3.75 -18.15 1.89
C THR A 84 -4.84 -17.12 1.57
N LEU A 85 -4.48 -16.01 0.92
CA LEU A 85 -5.43 -15.05 0.38
C LEU A 85 -5.87 -15.52 -1.02
N PRO A 86 -7.19 -15.76 -1.27
CA PRO A 86 -7.67 -16.53 -2.42
C PRO A 86 -7.41 -15.95 -3.83
N ILE A 87 -6.80 -14.76 -3.97
CA ILE A 87 -6.68 -14.04 -5.26
C ILE A 87 -5.21 -13.77 -5.67
N SER A 88 -4.25 -14.24 -4.86
CA SER A 88 -2.78 -14.10 -4.98
C SER A 88 -2.13 -14.57 -6.32
N LYS A 89 -2.92 -15.00 -7.31
CA LYS A 89 -2.45 -15.37 -8.66
C LYS A 89 -2.41 -14.21 -9.66
N GLU A 90 -3.14 -13.12 -9.46
CA GLU A 90 -2.90 -11.93 -10.30
C GLU A 90 -1.50 -11.39 -9.97
N ARG A 91 -0.73 -11.03 -11.01
CA ARG A 91 0.64 -10.48 -10.90
C ARG A 91 0.61 -9.23 -10.02
N ASN A 92 0.68 -9.41 -8.72
CA ASN A 92 0.69 -8.34 -7.77
C ASN A 92 1.99 -7.56 -8.01
N ARG A 93 1.86 -6.37 -8.63
CA ARG A 93 2.97 -5.52 -9.05
C ARG A 93 3.85 -5.08 -7.87
N PHE A 94 3.36 -5.23 -6.64
CA PHE A 94 4.10 -4.95 -5.42
C PHE A 94 5.10 -6.06 -5.05
N ARG A 95 4.90 -7.32 -5.50
CA ARG A 95 5.80 -8.44 -5.14
C ARG A 95 7.25 -8.24 -5.54
N SER A 96 7.49 -7.52 -6.64
CA SER A 96 8.84 -7.24 -7.12
C SER A 96 9.45 -5.98 -6.52
N ILE A 97 8.73 -5.26 -5.67
CA ILE A 97 9.16 -3.97 -5.12
C ILE A 97 9.72 -4.19 -3.73
N VAL A 98 10.96 -3.76 -3.57
CA VAL A 98 11.61 -3.62 -2.27
C VAL A 98 11.36 -2.19 -1.80
N TRP A 99 10.70 -2.04 -0.65
CA TRP A 99 10.51 -0.76 0.02
C TRP A 99 11.80 -0.40 0.74
N ASP A 100 12.68 0.34 0.07
CA ASP A 100 13.96 0.78 0.64
C ASP A 100 13.74 1.64 1.90
N GLU A 101 14.71 1.56 2.80
CA GLU A 101 14.83 2.47 3.94
C GLU A 101 14.93 3.94 3.44
N TYR A 102 14.20 4.81 4.12
CA TYR A 102 14.28 6.25 3.92
C TYR A 102 15.69 6.72 4.28
N ASP A 103 16.33 7.36 3.32
CA ASP A 103 17.62 8.01 3.48
C ASP A 103 17.43 9.52 3.34
N PRO A 104 17.85 10.34 4.33
CA PRO A 104 17.71 11.81 4.25
C PRO A 104 18.43 12.45 3.07
N VAL A 105 19.48 11.81 2.52
CA VAL A 105 20.22 12.35 1.37
C VAL A 105 19.44 12.19 0.08
N HIS A 106 18.95 10.98 -0.21
CA HIS A 106 18.21 10.69 -1.43
C HIS A 106 16.68 10.87 -1.28
N GLN A 107 16.19 11.07 -0.06
CA GLN A 107 14.78 11.20 0.30
C GLN A 107 13.91 10.11 -0.37
N LYS A 108 14.36 8.85 -0.26
CA LYS A 108 13.71 7.72 -0.94
C LYS A 108 12.32 7.44 -0.38
N TYR A 109 11.37 7.13 -1.26
CA TYR A 109 10.02 6.76 -0.86
C TYR A 109 9.37 5.75 -1.78
N LEU A 110 8.41 4.99 -1.22
CA LEU A 110 7.52 4.15 -2.00
C LEU A 110 6.30 4.97 -2.43
N GLU A 111 6.13 5.16 -3.74
CA GLU A 111 4.85 5.63 -4.29
C GLU A 111 3.88 4.45 -4.35
N ILE A 112 2.82 4.55 -3.57
CA ILE A 112 1.74 3.57 -3.48
C ILE A 112 0.61 4.01 -4.40
N GLY A 113 0.33 3.21 -5.42
CA GLY A 113 -0.81 3.37 -6.29
C GLY A 113 -0.96 2.17 -7.22
N LEU A 114 -1.71 2.29 -8.32
CA LEU A 114 -1.85 1.15 -9.25
C LEU A 114 -0.52 0.75 -9.87
N LYS A 115 0.40 1.68 -10.08
CA LYS A 115 1.74 1.42 -10.64
C LYS A 115 2.80 1.75 -9.58
N PRO A 116 2.94 0.92 -8.54
CA PRO A 116 3.83 1.23 -7.43
C PRO A 116 5.29 1.29 -7.88
N ARG A 117 6.06 2.22 -7.31
CA ARG A 117 7.47 2.45 -7.65
C ARG A 117 8.23 3.05 -6.47
N MET A 118 9.51 2.68 -6.35
CA MET A 118 10.45 3.44 -5.54
C MET A 118 10.83 4.72 -6.27
N LYS A 119 10.72 5.85 -5.58
CA LYS A 119 11.12 7.18 -6.03
C LYS A 119 12.11 7.80 -5.04
N ASN A 120 12.70 8.92 -5.42
CA ASN A 120 13.65 9.71 -4.66
C ASN A 120 13.28 11.20 -4.78
N HIS A 121 13.92 12.05 -3.98
CA HIS A 121 13.74 13.51 -4.00
C HIS A 121 12.29 13.96 -3.77
N PHE A 122 11.70 13.54 -2.63
CA PHE A 122 10.44 14.11 -2.14
C PHE A 122 10.64 15.55 -1.66
#